data_AF-A0A8T4Z040-F1
#
_entry.id   AF-A0A8T4Z040-F1
#
_cell.length_a   1.000
_cell.length_b   1.000
_cell.length_c   1.000
_cell.angle_alpha   90.00
_cell.angle_beta   90.00
_cell.angle_gamma   90.00
#
_symmetry.space_group_name_H-M   'P 1'
#
loop_
_entity.id
_entity.type
_entity.pdbx_description
1 polymer ?
#
loop_
_entity_poly.entity_id
_entity_poly.type
_entity_poly.pdbx_seq_one_letter_code
_entity_poly.pdbx_strand_id
1 'polypeptide(L)'
;MGVHRVTSEAAKAYAARERVLGNGISTLGIVAEKVTSVDKKTLEKCGDLAAEMLPYSPGYVGKTILIIARLFWAMASVPEKEAKVVPLEQLEMKIDEIRQAVPT
;
A
#
# COMPACT_ATOMS: atom_id res chain seq x y z
N MET A 1 -32.19 0.57 -2.53
CA MET A 1 -30.95 0.08 -3.19
C MET A 1 -30.59 -1.23 -2.52
N GLY A 2 -30.68 -2.34 -3.23
CA GLY A 2 -30.44 -3.66 -2.65
C GLY A 2 -29.00 -3.74 -2.15
N VAL A 3 -28.83 -3.88 -0.84
CA VAL A 3 -27.53 -4.22 -0.26
C VAL A 3 -27.23 -5.62 -0.74
N HIS A 4 -26.42 -5.75 -1.80
CA HIS A 4 -25.87 -7.05 -2.19
C HIS A 4 -25.04 -7.54 -1.01
N ARG A 5 -25.66 -8.36 -0.15
CA ARG A 5 -24.93 -9.08 0.88
C ARG A 5 -23.83 -9.84 0.15
N VAL A 6 -22.59 -9.55 0.49
CA VAL A 6 -21.42 -10.26 0.01
C VAL A 6 -21.48 -11.66 0.61
N THR A 7 -22.20 -12.57 -0.05
CA THR A 7 -22.51 -13.90 0.51
C THR A 7 -21.50 -14.96 0.12
N SER A 8 -20.77 -14.81 -0.99
CA SER A 8 -19.75 -15.78 -1.40
C SER A 8 -18.37 -15.44 -0.86
N GLU A 9 -17.57 -16.47 -0.56
CA GLU A 9 -16.18 -16.31 -0.12
C GLU A 9 -15.32 -15.57 -1.16
N ALA A 10 -15.56 -15.83 -2.44
CA ALA A 10 -14.90 -15.09 -3.53
C ALA A 10 -15.21 -13.58 -3.48
N ALA A 11 -16.46 -13.20 -3.22
CA ALA A 11 -16.85 -11.81 -3.11
C ALA A 11 -16.27 -11.15 -1.84
N LYS A 12 -16.18 -11.89 -0.73
CA LYS A 12 -15.52 -11.42 0.51
C LYS A 12 -14.02 -11.19 0.28
N ALA A 13 -13.35 -12.13 -0.36
CA ALA A 13 -11.92 -12.01 -0.69
C ALA A 13 -11.65 -10.83 -1.62
N TYR A 14 -12.49 -10.63 -2.65
CA TYR A 14 -12.43 -9.46 -3.52
C TYR A 14 -12.61 -8.16 -2.72
N ALA A 15 -13.66 -8.07 -1.90
CA ALA A 15 -13.92 -6.88 -1.10
C ALA A 15 -12.78 -6.58 -0.11
N ALA A 16 -12.20 -7.60 0.52
CA ALA A 16 -11.04 -7.45 1.40
C ALA A 16 -9.84 -6.90 0.64
N ARG A 17 -9.53 -7.47 -0.53
CA ARG A 17 -8.45 -6.98 -1.40
C ARG A 17 -8.65 -5.52 -1.79
N GLU A 18 -9.82 -5.16 -2.32
CA GLU A 18 -10.10 -3.78 -2.75
C GLU A 18 -10.00 -2.80 -1.59
N ARG A 19 -10.48 -3.18 -0.40
CA ARG A 19 -10.37 -2.36 0.81
C ARG A 19 -8.92 -2.12 1.21
N VAL A 20 -8.10 -3.17 1.23
CA VAL A 20 -6.66 -3.06 1.57
C VAL A 20 -5.92 -2.22 0.54
N LEU A 21 -6.19 -2.42 -0.75
CA LEU A 21 -5.58 -1.62 -1.81
C LEU A 21 -5.97 -0.15 -1.74
N GLY A 22 -7.25 0.15 -1.56
CA GLY A 22 -7.75 1.51 -1.40
C GLY A 22 -7.11 2.21 -0.20
N ASN A 23 -7.08 1.53 0.95
CA ASN A 23 -6.43 2.04 2.16
C ASN A 23 -4.93 2.27 1.97
N GLY A 24 -4.24 1.36 1.29
CA GLY A 24 -2.82 1.48 0.97
C GLY A 24 -2.54 2.69 0.09
N ILE A 25 -3.28 2.84 -1.01
CA ILE A 25 -3.14 3.98 -1.93
C ILE A 25 -3.41 5.30 -1.20
N SER A 26 -4.50 5.40 -0.43
CA SER A 26 -4.79 6.60 0.35
C SER A 26 -3.67 6.94 1.34
N THR A 27 -3.10 5.94 2.01
CA THR A 27 -2.01 6.14 2.97
C THR A 27 -0.74 6.62 2.27
N LEU A 28 -0.36 5.99 1.15
CA LEU A 28 0.78 6.43 0.33
C LEU A 28 0.57 7.85 -0.20
N GLY A 29 -0.67 8.22 -0.56
CA GLY A 29 -1.03 9.58 -0.96
C GLY A 29 -0.78 10.62 0.14
N ILE A 30 -1.24 10.34 1.37
CA ILE A 30 -0.99 11.21 2.53
C ILE A 30 0.51 11.38 2.79
N VAL A 31 1.28 10.29 2.72
CA VAL A 31 2.75 10.35 2.87
C VAL A 31 3.37 11.19 1.76
N ALA A 32 2.91 11.03 0.52
CA ALA A 32 3.44 11.75 -0.63
C ALA A 32 3.25 13.28 -0.50
N GLU A 33 2.12 13.75 0.04
CA GLU A 33 1.89 15.17 0.33
C GLU A 33 2.88 15.74 1.36
N LYS A 34 3.42 14.87 2.23
CA LYS A 34 4.30 15.22 3.35
C LYS A 34 5.71 14.64 3.19
N VAL A 35 6.10 14.28 1.96
CA VAL A 35 7.31 13.45 1.72
C VAL A 35 8.61 14.07 2.24
N THR A 36 8.67 15.40 2.37
CA THR A 36 9.82 16.13 2.89
C THR A 36 9.91 16.17 4.42
N SER A 37 8.81 15.86 5.13
CA SER A 37 8.75 15.87 6.61
C SER A 37 8.69 14.47 7.23
N VAL A 38 8.59 13.42 6.41
CA VAL A 38 8.58 12.02 6.85
C VAL A 38 10.02 11.48 6.89
N ASP A 39 10.35 10.72 7.92
CA ASP A 39 11.70 10.16 8.08
C ASP A 39 12.00 9.04 7.08
N LYS A 40 13.28 8.82 6.79
CA LYS A 40 13.72 7.84 5.78
C LYS A 40 13.23 6.41 6.05
N LYS A 41 13.11 5.99 7.31
CA LYS A 41 12.66 4.64 7.66
C LYS A 41 11.17 4.48 7.34
N THR A 42 10.37 5.52 7.59
CA THR A 42 8.95 5.53 7.19
C THR A 42 8.79 5.57 5.67
N LEU A 43 9.62 6.33 4.95
CA LEU A 43 9.64 6.32 3.48
C LEU A 43 10.01 4.94 2.92
N GLU A 44 10.99 4.26 3.51
CA GLU A 44 11.35 2.89 3.12
C GLU A 44 10.18 1.93 3.30
N LYS A 45 9.47 2.01 4.45
CA LYS A 45 8.25 1.24 4.69
C LYS A 45 7.16 1.50 3.66
N CYS A 46 7.04 2.74 3.17
CA CYS A 46 6.09 3.09 2.10
C CYS A 46 6.47 2.42 0.77
N GLY A 47 7.76 2.38 0.46
CA GLY A 47 8.28 1.65 -0.70
C GLY A 47 8.00 0.16 -0.59
N ASP A 48 8.26 -0.43 0.58
CA ASP A 48 8.00 -1.84 0.87
C ASP A 48 6.50 -2.17 0.75
N LEU A 49 5.63 -1.36 1.34
CA LEU A 49 4.18 -1.51 1.24
C LEU A 49 3.71 -1.46 -0.22
N ALA A 50 4.15 -0.47 -0.99
CA ALA A 50 3.78 -0.32 -2.39
C ALA A 50 4.23 -1.53 -3.24
N ALA A 51 5.43 -2.05 -3.00
CA ALA A 51 5.93 -3.25 -3.68
C ALA A 51 5.12 -4.51 -3.31
N GLU A 52 4.75 -4.67 -2.05
CA GLU A 52 3.96 -5.80 -1.56
C GLU A 52 2.47 -5.74 -1.96
N MET A 53 1.97 -4.56 -2.32
CA MET A 53 0.65 -4.39 -2.93
C MET A 53 0.60 -4.80 -4.42
N LEU A 54 1.76 -4.90 -5.09
CA LEU A 54 1.86 -5.23 -6.52
C LEU A 54 1.12 -6.53 -6.91
N PRO A 55 1.27 -7.67 -6.20
CA PRO A 55 0.60 -8.93 -6.54
C PRO A 55 -0.93 -8.83 -6.48
N TYR A 56 -1.45 -7.87 -5.73
CA TYR A 56 -2.88 -7.64 -5.53
C TYR A 56 -3.46 -6.60 -6.48
N SER A 57 -2.60 -5.78 -7.12
CA SER A 57 -2.98 -4.60 -7.90
C SER A 57 -3.19 -4.91 -9.39
N PRO A 58 -4.44 -4.95 -9.90
CA PRO A 58 -4.68 -5.28 -11.30
C PRO A 58 -4.40 -4.10 -12.26
N GLY A 59 -4.09 -4.42 -13.51
CA GLY A 59 -4.08 -3.46 -14.62
C GLY A 59 -3.07 -2.32 -14.46
N TYR A 60 -3.51 -1.09 -14.69
CA TYR A 60 -2.65 0.10 -14.58
C TYR A 60 -2.20 0.40 -13.15
N VAL A 61 -3.00 0.00 -12.14
CA VAL A 61 -2.64 0.20 -10.73
C VAL A 61 -1.34 -0.54 -10.40
N GLY A 62 -1.19 -1.79 -10.85
CA GLY A 62 0.05 -2.55 -10.64
C GLY A 62 1.27 -1.92 -11.32
N LYS A 63 1.10 -1.33 -12.51
CA LYS A 63 2.20 -0.60 -13.17
C LYS A 63 2.61 0.64 -12.39
N THR A 64 1.63 1.39 -11.88
CA THR A 64 1.88 2.61 -11.12
C THR A 64 2.42 2.33 -9.71
N ILE A 65 1.94 1.30 -9.02
CA ILE A 65 2.39 0.97 -7.66
C ILE A 65 3.87 0.60 -7.62
N LEU A 66 4.39 -0.04 -8.67
CA LEU A 66 5.82 -0.33 -8.79
C LEU A 66 6.66 0.95 -8.98
N ILE A 67 6.17 1.91 -9.74
CA ILE A 67 6.82 3.23 -9.88
C ILE A 67 6.83 3.93 -8.52
N ILE A 68 5.71 3.91 -7.80
CA ILE A 68 5.58 4.50 -6.45
C ILE A 68 6.58 3.86 -5.48
N ALA A 69 6.70 2.53 -5.47
CA ALA A 69 7.65 1.81 -4.62
C ALA A 69 9.09 2.29 -4.83
N ARG A 70 9.52 2.37 -6.09
CA ARG A 70 10.86 2.86 -6.47
C ARG A 70 11.12 4.29 -6.05
N LEU A 71 10.13 5.17 -6.19
CA LEU A 71 10.26 6.57 -5.78
C LEU A 71 10.42 6.69 -4.26
N PHE A 72 9.62 5.95 -3.48
CA PHE A 72 9.75 5.93 -2.03
C PHE A 72 11.09 5.39 -1.56
N TRP A 73 11.59 4.29 -2.16
CA TRP A 73 12.93 3.77 -1.86
C TRP A 73 14.04 4.76 -2.21
N ALA A 74 13.94 5.43 -3.36
CA ALA A 74 14.90 6.48 -3.74
C ALA A 74 14.91 7.62 -2.71
N MET A 75 13.73 8.09 -2.27
CA MET A 75 13.60 9.13 -1.24
C MET A 75 14.14 8.68 0.12
N ALA A 76 13.99 7.39 0.46
CA ALA A 76 14.60 6.77 1.63
C ALA A 76 16.12 6.56 1.50
N SER A 77 16.69 6.81 0.32
CA SER A 77 18.10 6.53 0.00
C SER A 77 18.48 5.04 0.13
N VAL A 78 17.55 4.14 -0.21
CA VAL A 78 17.79 2.69 -0.24
C VAL A 78 17.70 2.16 -1.67
N PRO A 79 18.44 1.10 -2.03
CA PRO A 79 18.32 0.48 -3.34
C PRO A 79 16.92 -0.12 -3.54
N GLU A 80 16.55 -0.32 -4.80
CA GLU A 80 15.36 -1.07 -5.17
C GLU A 80 15.40 -2.47 -4.56
N LYS A 81 14.27 -2.92 -4.02
CA LYS A 81 14.11 -4.25 -3.44
C LYS A 81 13.17 -5.09 -4.30
N GLU A 82 13.25 -6.40 -4.14
CA GLU A 82 12.29 -7.31 -4.75
C GLU A 82 10.92 -7.23 -4.06
N ALA A 83 9.86 -7.23 -4.86
CA ALA A 83 8.50 -7.32 -4.36
C ALA A 83 8.26 -8.70 -3.72
N LYS A 84 7.77 -8.71 -2.49
CA LYS A 84 7.38 -9.93 -1.78
C LYS A 84 5.86 -10.06 -1.77
N VAL A 85 5.38 -11.30 -1.83
CA VAL A 85 3.96 -11.59 -1.61
C VAL A 85 3.76 -11.79 -0.12
N VAL A 86 2.87 -10.99 0.48
CA VAL A 86 2.50 -11.09 1.91
C VAL A 86 0.98 -11.14 2.05
N PRO A 87 0.42 -11.83 3.05
CA PRO A 87 -1.02 -11.86 3.29
C PRO A 87 -1.63 -10.46 3.45
N LEU A 88 -2.91 -10.32 3.09
CA LEU A 88 -3.62 -9.04 3.15
C LEU A 88 -3.63 -8.44 4.57
N GLU A 89 -3.71 -9.28 5.59
CA GLU A 89 -3.68 -8.87 7.00
C GLU A 89 -2.36 -8.19 7.38
N GLN A 90 -1.24 -8.64 6.77
CA GLN A 90 0.06 -8.00 7.00
C GLN A 90 0.13 -6.63 6.31
N LEU A 91 -0.47 -6.48 5.13
CA LEU A 91 -0.56 -5.18 4.47
C LEU A 91 -1.36 -4.18 5.33
N GLU A 92 -2.45 -4.63 5.96
CA GLU A 92 -3.24 -3.80 6.87
C GLU A 92 -2.42 -3.31 8.07
N MET A 93 -1.71 -4.22 8.72
CA MET A 93 -0.84 -3.86 9.84
C MET A 93 0.21 -2.82 9.42
N LYS A 94 0.83 -3.01 8.25
CA LYS A 94 1.81 -2.05 7.70
C LYS A 94 1.20 -0.69 7.38
N ILE A 95 -0.03 -0.68 6.83
CA ILE A 95 -0.78 0.55 6.57
C ILE A 95 -1.01 1.32 7.88
N ASP A 96 -1.46 0.65 8.93
CA ASP A 96 -1.72 1.29 10.22
C ASP A 96 -0.43 1.78 10.89
N GLU A 97 0.65 1.01 10.82
CA GLU A 97 1.97 1.44 11.30
C GLU A 97 2.44 2.71 10.58
N ILE A 98 2.30 2.79 9.25
CA ILE A 98 2.69 3.97 8.48
C ILE A 98 1.82 5.15 8.88
N ARG A 99 0.50 4.99 8.99
CA ARG A 99 -0.41 6.08 9.40
C ARG A 99 -0.06 6.67 10.75
N GLN A 100 0.39 5.84 11.70
CA GLN A 100 0.82 6.29 13.03
C GLN A 100 2.17 7.03 12.99
N ALA A 101 3.01 6.74 12.00
CA ALA A 101 4.32 7.37 11.84
C ALA A 101 4.27 8.69 11.05
N VAL A 102 3.17 8.98 10.34
CA VAL A 102 3.02 10.20 9.56
C VAL A 102 2.65 11.38 10.47
N PRO A 103 3.41 12.49 10.45
CA PRO A 103 3.06 13.70 11.19
C PRO A 103 1.68 14.22 10.78
N THR A 104 0.87 14.65 11.74
CA THR A 104 -0.48 15.19 11.50
C THR A 104 -0.43 16.52 10.75
#